data_AF-A0A183L5F9-F1
#
_entry.id   AF-A0A183L5F9-F1
#
_cell.length_a   1.000
_cell.length_b   1.000
_cell.length_c   1.000
_cell.angle_alpha   90.00
_cell.angle_beta   90.00
_cell.angle_gamma   90.00
#
_symmetry.space_group_name_H-M   'P 1'
#
loop_
_entity.id
_entity.type
_entity.pdbx_description
1 polymer ?
#
loop_
_entity_poly.entity_id
_entity_poly.type
_entity_poly.pdbx_seq_one_letter_code
_entity_poly.pdbx_strand_id
1 'polypeptide(L)'
;MSKEMNQHLKQLSVSLNNLPKISTATAGILISSMTVNPSCSSTFVICGLWECVVMSLSSAGQICGRISVIPVVGTRREQIIKAIWLPNSINLLAVLTDQSVQVINQLYVCCNELISL
;
A
#
# COMPACT_ATOMS: atom_id res chain seq x y z
N MET A 1 -36.70 -10.43 -48.84
CA MET A 1 -36.46 -9.05 -48.37
C MET A 1 -35.77 -9.15 -47.00
N SER A 2 -34.46 -9.43 -46.99
CA SER A 2 -33.74 -9.92 -45.79
C SER A 2 -32.25 -9.52 -45.81
N LYS A 3 -31.94 -8.24 -46.05
CA LYS A 3 -30.55 -7.79 -46.06
C LYS A 3 -30.41 -6.32 -45.69
N GLU A 4 -30.88 -5.90 -44.52
CA GLU A 4 -30.58 -4.53 -44.07
C GLU A 4 -30.81 -4.31 -42.58
N MET A 5 -30.19 -5.12 -41.71
CA MET A 5 -30.18 -4.79 -40.28
C MET A 5 -28.99 -5.33 -39.48
N ASN A 6 -27.86 -5.61 -40.15
CA ASN A 6 -26.56 -5.76 -39.47
C ASN A 6 -25.75 -4.49 -39.67
N GLN A 7 -26.33 -3.35 -39.27
CA GLN A 7 -25.59 -2.11 -39.16
C GLN A 7 -24.60 -2.33 -38.01
N HIS A 8 -23.35 -2.61 -38.37
CA HIS A 8 -22.23 -2.90 -37.48
C HIS A 8 -22.32 -2.07 -36.19
N LEU A 9 -22.74 -2.71 -35.10
CA LEU A 9 -22.65 -2.14 -33.77
C LEU A 9 -21.16 -1.90 -33.52
N LYS A 10 -20.72 -0.64 -33.61
CA LYS A 10 -19.34 -0.28 -33.29
C LYS A 10 -19.16 -0.48 -31.79
N GLN A 11 -18.44 -1.52 -31.42
CA GLN A 11 -18.04 -1.74 -30.04
C GLN A 11 -17.16 -0.57 -29.60
N LEU A 12 -17.60 0.16 -28.58
CA LEU A 12 -16.84 1.24 -27.95
C LEU A 12 -16.23 0.69 -26.67
N SER A 13 -14.91 0.69 -26.58
CA SER A 13 -14.17 0.32 -25.39
C SER A 13 -13.38 1.52 -24.88
N VAL A 14 -13.44 1.80 -23.58
CA VAL A 14 -12.64 2.84 -22.93
C VAL A 14 -11.69 2.18 -21.95
N SER A 15 -10.40 2.51 -22.05
CA SER A 15 -9.38 2.04 -21.10
C SER A 15 -9.55 2.78 -19.77
N LEU A 16 -10.01 2.06 -18.75
CA LEU A 16 -10.13 2.57 -17.38
C LEU A 16 -8.76 2.82 -16.72
N ASN A 17 -7.68 2.24 -17.25
CA ASN A 17 -6.33 2.36 -16.69
C ASN A 17 -5.78 3.79 -16.76
N ASN A 18 -6.33 4.64 -17.63
CA ASN A 18 -5.90 6.02 -17.80
C ASN A 18 -6.68 7.00 -16.91
N LEU A 19 -7.68 6.53 -16.15
CA LEU A 19 -8.41 7.38 -15.22
C LEU A 19 -7.66 7.50 -13.88
N PRO A 20 -7.64 8.69 -13.26
CA PRO A 20 -7.10 8.86 -11.91
C PRO A 20 -7.84 7.95 -10.92
N LYS A 21 -7.14 7.01 -10.31
CA LYS A 21 -7.66 6.17 -9.23
C LYS A 21 -7.30 6.81 -7.90
N ILE A 22 -8.32 7.15 -7.12
CA ILE A 22 -8.16 7.68 -5.75
C ILE A 22 -8.75 6.65 -4.80
N SER A 23 -8.03 6.34 -3.72
CA SER A 23 -8.49 5.49 -2.64
C SER A 23 -8.41 6.26 -1.33
N THR A 24 -9.39 6.05 -0.46
CA THR A 24 -9.42 6.62 0.88
C THR A 24 -9.42 5.49 1.89
N ALA A 25 -8.52 5.59 2.87
CA ALA A 25 -8.38 4.60 3.92
C ALA A 25 -8.17 5.28 5.27
N THR A 26 -8.68 4.65 6.33
CA THR A 26 -8.51 5.12 7.70
C THR A 26 -7.28 4.47 8.32
N ALA A 27 -6.27 5.27 8.68
CA ALA A 27 -5.07 4.78 9.33
C ALA A 27 -5.34 4.17 10.71
N GLY A 28 -6.36 4.69 11.42
CA GLY A 28 -6.70 4.30 12.79
C GLY A 28 -5.75 4.88 13.84
N ILE A 29 -4.90 5.82 13.44
CA ILE A 29 -3.87 6.47 14.25
C ILE A 29 -3.79 7.95 13.89
N LEU A 30 -3.23 8.76 14.80
CA LEU A 30 -2.90 10.15 14.48
C LEU A 30 -1.69 10.17 13.54
N ILE A 31 -1.91 10.63 12.31
CA ILE A 31 -0.90 10.59 11.24
C ILE A 31 0.14 11.70 11.47
N SER A 32 1.41 11.31 11.58
CA SER A 32 2.56 12.24 11.59
C SER A 32 3.24 12.31 10.22
N SER A 33 3.32 11.19 9.51
CA SER A 33 3.93 11.13 8.17
C SER A 33 3.44 9.93 7.36
N MET A 34 3.68 9.96 6.05
CA MET A 34 3.36 8.88 5.12
C MET A 34 4.49 8.73 4.11
N THR A 35 4.86 7.49 3.76
CA THR A 35 5.87 7.21 2.73
C THR A 35 5.44 6.02 1.88
N VAL A 36 5.40 6.22 0.56
CA VAL A 36 5.12 5.17 -0.42
C VAL A 36 6.37 4.33 -0.65
N ASN A 37 6.19 3.01 -0.84
CA ASN A 37 7.30 2.14 -1.17
C ASN A 37 7.77 2.41 -2.62
N PRO A 38 9.01 2.85 -2.84
CA PRO A 38 9.50 3.15 -4.18
C PRO A 38 9.62 1.89 -5.06
N SER A 39 9.79 0.71 -4.45
CA SER A 39 9.86 -0.58 -5.15
C SER A 39 8.46 -1.16 -5.45
N CYS A 40 7.41 -0.68 -4.77
CA CYS A 40 6.04 -1.20 -4.88
C CYS A 40 5.02 -0.09 -4.59
N SER A 41 4.56 0.62 -5.64
CA SER A 41 3.71 1.81 -5.47
C SER A 41 2.34 1.53 -4.85
N SER A 42 1.90 0.27 -4.79
CA SER A 42 0.66 -0.14 -4.13
C SER A 42 0.79 -0.26 -2.61
N THR A 43 2.01 -0.26 -2.07
CA THR A 43 2.28 -0.38 -0.63
C THR A 43 2.85 0.93 -0.08
N PHE A 44 2.36 1.33 1.10
CA PHE A 44 2.84 2.52 1.78
C PHE A 44 2.77 2.34 3.29
N VAL A 45 3.54 3.15 4.01
CA VAL A 45 3.54 3.20 5.47
C VAL A 45 3.04 4.55 5.93
N ILE A 46 2.18 4.54 6.93
CA ILE A 46 1.71 5.70 7.66
C ILE A 46 2.32 5.62 9.05
N CYS A 47 3.04 6.65 9.48
CA CYS A 47 3.60 6.73 10.82
C CYS A 47 2.68 7.57 11.70
N GLY A 48 2.50 7.12 12.94
CA GLY A 48 2.08 7.95 14.05
C GLY A 48 3.24 8.14 15.03
N LEU A 49 2.92 8.54 16.26
CA LEU A 49 3.94 8.79 17.29
C LEU A 49 4.53 7.49 17.85
N TRP A 50 3.70 6.45 17.99
CA TRP A 50 4.06 5.20 18.71
C TRP A 50 3.87 3.94 17.88
N GLU A 51 3.21 4.04 16.75
CA GLU A 51 3.02 2.92 15.83
C GLU A 51 3.06 3.42 14.37
N CYS A 52 3.47 2.53 13.49
CA CYS A 52 3.34 2.66 12.04
C CYS A 52 2.30 1.67 11.55
N VAL A 53 1.54 2.04 10.52
CA VAL A 53 0.63 1.14 9.83
C VAL A 53 1.07 1.03 8.39
N VAL A 54 1.39 -0.18 7.99
CA VAL A 54 1.67 -0.55 6.60
C VAL A 54 0.35 -0.92 5.95
N MET A 55 0.09 -0.34 4.78
CA MET A 55 -1.10 -0.65 3.99
C MET A 55 -0.72 -0.98 2.56
N SER A 56 -1.55 -1.84 1.95
CA SER A 56 -1.50 -2.11 0.52
C SER A 56 -2.85 -1.89 -0.14
N LEU A 57 -2.81 -1.40 -1.37
CA LEU A 57 -3.95 -1.23 -2.25
C LEU A 57 -3.99 -2.32 -3.31
N SER A 58 -5.18 -2.81 -3.61
CA SER A 58 -5.45 -3.64 -4.78
C SER A 58 -5.46 -2.81 -6.06
N SER A 59 -5.43 -3.47 -7.21
CA SER A 59 -5.60 -2.85 -8.54
C SER A 59 -6.93 -2.08 -8.70
N ALA A 60 -7.94 -2.44 -7.91
CA ALA A 60 -9.25 -1.78 -7.81
C ALA A 60 -9.27 -0.59 -6.82
N GLY A 61 -8.14 -0.28 -6.18
CA GLY A 61 -8.01 0.81 -5.21
C GLY A 61 -8.62 0.50 -3.85
N GLN A 62 -8.81 -0.78 -3.50
CA GLN A 62 -9.28 -1.18 -2.17
C GLN A 62 -8.11 -1.53 -1.26
N ILE A 63 -8.23 -1.30 0.04
CA ILE A 63 -7.22 -1.76 0.99
C ILE A 63 -7.27 -3.28 1.06
N CYS A 64 -6.17 -3.94 0.68
CA CYS A 64 -6.05 -5.40 0.65
C CYS A 64 -5.12 -5.95 1.73
N GLY A 65 -4.39 -5.09 2.44
CA GLY A 65 -3.52 -5.48 3.55
C GLY A 65 -3.31 -4.34 4.53
N ARG A 66 -3.27 -4.65 5.83
CA ARG A 66 -3.00 -3.71 6.92
C ARG A 66 -2.20 -4.40 8.02
N ILE A 67 -1.02 -3.87 8.34
CA ILE A 67 -0.17 -4.36 9.44
C ILE A 67 0.19 -3.19 10.34
N SER A 68 -0.08 -3.29 11.64
CA SER A 68 0.45 -2.36 12.64
C SER A 68 1.84 -2.83 13.11
N VAL A 69 2.73 -1.86 13.21
CA VAL A 69 4.12 -2.00 13.62
C VAL A 69 4.32 -1.10 14.83
N ILE A 70 4.65 -1.70 15.97
CA ILE A 70 4.93 -0.97 17.20
C ILE A 70 6.39 -1.24 17.56
N PRO A 71 7.29 -0.24 17.43
CA PRO A 71 8.67 -0.43 17.84
C PRO A 71 8.76 -0.51 19.37
N VAL A 72 9.32 -1.62 19.85
CA VAL A 72 9.52 -1.88 21.28
C VAL A 72 10.95 -2.31 21.50
N VAL A 73 11.60 -1.75 22.52
CA VAL A 73 12.89 -2.24 23.03
C VAL A 73 12.75 -2.56 24.51
N GLY A 74 13.01 -3.83 24.87
CA GLY A 74 12.70 -4.36 26.19
C GLY A 74 11.20 -4.26 26.48
N THR A 75 10.82 -3.43 27.46
CA THR A 75 9.42 -3.20 27.86
C THR A 75 8.90 -1.80 27.51
N ARG A 76 9.70 -0.96 26.84
CA ARG A 76 9.34 0.42 26.52
C ARG A 76 8.98 0.58 25.05
N ARG A 77 7.91 1.34 24.79
CA ARG A 77 7.60 1.84 23.46
C ARG A 77 8.53 3.01 23.14
N GLU A 78 8.96 3.06 21.89
CA GLU A 78 9.83 4.12 21.40
C GLU A 78 9.03 5.09 20.52
N GLN A 79 9.47 6.34 20.50
CA GLN A 79 8.83 7.35 19.67
C GLN A 79 9.34 7.22 18.24
N ILE A 80 8.43 7.09 17.28
CA ILE A 80 8.79 7.00 15.87
C ILE A 80 9.16 8.39 15.36
N ILE A 81 10.34 8.49 14.76
CA ILE A 81 10.80 9.67 14.04
C ILE A 81 10.40 9.54 12.57
N LYS A 82 10.71 8.39 11.95
CA LYS A 82 10.48 8.17 10.51
C LYS A 82 10.47 6.68 10.15
N ALA A 83 9.72 6.32 9.13
CA ALA A 83 9.85 5.03 8.46
C ALA A 83 10.43 5.20 7.05
N ILE A 84 11.33 4.29 6.65
CA ILE A 84 12.07 4.33 5.40
C ILE A 84 12.03 2.95 4.75
N TRP A 85 11.55 2.89 3.52
CA TRP A 85 11.64 1.70 2.69
C TRP A 85 13.09 1.46 2.30
N LEU A 86 13.60 0.24 2.53
CA LEU A 86 14.96 -0.07 2.14
C LEU A 86 15.05 -0.22 0.61
N PRO A 87 16.08 0.38 -0.02
CA PRO A 87 16.23 0.32 -1.47
C PRO A 87 16.42 -1.13 -1.93
N ASN A 88 15.97 -1.44 -3.14
CA ASN A 88 16.03 -2.77 -3.75
C ASN A 88 15.28 -3.87 -2.98
N SER A 89 14.39 -3.50 -2.06
CA SER A 89 13.49 -4.42 -1.39
C SER A 89 12.05 -3.92 -1.47
N ILE A 90 11.12 -4.84 -1.74
CA ILE A 90 9.68 -4.58 -1.66
C ILE A 90 9.13 -4.83 -0.25
N ASN A 91 9.87 -5.56 0.60
CA ASN A 91 9.34 -6.08 1.86
C ASN A 91 10.05 -5.52 3.10
N LEU A 92 11.19 -4.84 2.95
CA LEU A 92 11.94 -4.36 4.09
C LEU A 92 11.66 -2.88 4.39
N LEU A 93 11.30 -2.62 5.64
CA LEU A 93 11.06 -1.30 6.18
C LEU A 93 11.97 -1.07 7.39
N ALA A 94 12.71 0.03 7.38
CA ALA A 94 13.43 0.52 8.56
C ALA A 94 12.56 1.55 9.29
N VAL A 95 12.31 1.32 10.57
CA VAL A 95 11.65 2.27 11.47
C VAL A 95 12.70 2.90 12.36
N LEU A 96 12.95 4.19 12.15
CA LEU A 96 13.83 5.01 12.98
C LEU A 96 13.01 5.57 14.14
N THR A 97 13.48 5.28 15.35
CA THR A 97 12.92 5.79 16.59
C THR A 97 13.91 6.75 17.26
N ASP A 98 13.52 7.28 18.42
CA ASP A 98 14.38 8.11 19.26
C ASP A 98 15.55 7.34 19.91
N GLN A 99 15.52 6.01 19.92
CA GLN A 99 16.54 5.17 20.57
C GLN A 99 17.15 4.09 19.67
N SER A 100 16.45 3.66 18.62
CA SER A 100 16.86 2.50 17.82
C SER A 100 16.45 2.61 16.35
N VAL A 101 16.97 1.66 15.56
CA VAL A 101 16.51 1.42 14.18
C VAL A 101 16.07 -0.04 14.11
N GLN A 102 14.81 -0.26 13.78
CA GLN A 102 14.22 -1.59 13.66
C GLN A 102 13.97 -1.90 12.19
N VAL A 103 14.56 -3.00 11.69
CA VAL A 103 14.32 -3.48 10.31
C VAL A 103 13.27 -4.57 10.35
N ILE A 104 12.17 -4.34 9.65
CA ILE A 104 10.99 -5.19 9.67
C ILE A 104 10.76 -5.75 8.28
N ASN A 105 10.48 -7.05 8.23
CA ASN A 105 10.15 -7.75 7.00
C ASN A 105 8.63 -7.93 6.87
N GLN A 106 8.05 -7.41 5.79
CA GLN A 106 6.61 -7.32 5.54
C GLN A 106 6.11 -8.36 4.53
N LEU A 107 6.78 -9.52 4.41
CA LEU A 107 6.45 -10.60 3.46
C LEU A 107 4.96 -11.00 3.42
N TYR A 108 4.16 -10.66 4.44
CA TYR A 108 2.75 -11.02 4.53
C TYR A 108 1.78 -10.04 3.84
N VAL A 109 2.21 -8.89 3.32
CA VAL A 109 1.28 -7.89 2.73
C VAL A 109 1.09 -8.09 1.21
N CYS A 110 1.95 -8.86 0.54
CA CYS A 110 1.98 -8.97 -0.92
C CYS A 110 1.44 -10.30 -1.47
N CYS A 111 0.38 -10.88 -0.91
CA CYS A 111 -0.22 -12.08 -1.48
C CYS A 111 -1.75 -12.02 -1.42
N ASN A 112 -2.38 -11.42 -2.44
CA ASN A 112 -3.75 -11.78 -2.85
C ASN A 112 -4.06 -11.43 -4.32
N GLU A 113 -3.20 -10.70 -5.05
CA GLU A 113 -3.41 -10.46 -6.50
C GLU A 113 -2.44 -11.25 -7.43
N LEU A 114 -1.44 -11.95 -6.89
CA LEU A 114 -0.50 -12.76 -7.70
C LEU A 114 -0.96 -14.21 -8.00
N ILE A 115 -2.19 -14.59 -7.64
CA ILE A 115 -2.73 -15.96 -7.87
C ILE A 115 -3.83 -16.00 -8.94
N SER A 116 -4.18 -14.86 -9.56
CA SER A 116 -5.23 -14.82 -10.59
C SER A 116 -4.72 -14.36 -11.96
N LEU A 117 -3.67 -15.00 -12.47
CA LEU A 117 -3.29 -15.00 -13.90
C LEU A 117 -2.85 -16.40 -14.32
#